data_AF-A0A8W8JCX1-F1
#
_entry.id   AF-A0A8W8JCX1-F1
#
_cell.length_a   1.000
_cell.length_b   1.000
_cell.length_c   1.000
_cell.angle_alpha   90.00
_cell.angle_beta   90.00
_cell.angle_gamma   90.00
#
_symmetry.space_group_name_H-M   'P 1'
#
loop_
_entity.id
_entity.type
_entity.pdbx_description
1 polymer ?
#
loop_
_entity_poly.entity_id
_entity_poly.type
_entity_poly.pdbx_seq_one_letter_code
_entity_poly.pdbx_strand_id
1 'polypeptide(L)' 'HSVHNNKKEDRRYKFKCCTPRSGYYHKNCKWTGWVNNWDKTFSYFAPTDYVIRGVSSIHNNKKEDRRFKFEVCQVAKL' A
#
# COMPACT_ATOMS: atom_id res chain seq x y z
N HIS A 1 6.28 5.59 -5.15
CA HIS A 1 6.51 6.39 -6.38
C HIS A 1 5.56 5.88 -7.46
N SER A 2 4.73 6.77 -7.99
CA SER A 2 3.77 6.47 -9.08
C SER A 2 4.03 7.38 -10.28
N VAL A 3 4.10 6.81 -11.48
CA VAL A 3 4.27 7.55 -12.76
C VAL A 3 3.01 7.38 -13.60
N HIS A 4 2.55 8.47 -14.22
CA HIS A 4 1.32 8.58 -15.01
C HIS A 4 1.65 8.62 -16.52
N ASN A 5 0.94 7.88 -17.38
CA ASN A 5 1.09 7.97 -18.84
C ASN A 5 -0.28 8.01 -19.55
N ASN A 6 -0.52 9.06 -20.33
CA ASN A 6 -1.82 9.52 -20.87
C ASN A 6 -2.41 8.69 -22.05
N LYS A 7 -2.05 7.41 -22.23
CA LYS A 7 -2.70 6.54 -23.25
C LYS A 7 -3.27 5.23 -22.72
N LYS A 8 -2.88 4.82 -21.51
CA LYS A 8 -3.49 3.77 -20.68
C LYS A 8 -3.28 4.27 -19.27
N GLU A 9 -4.33 4.63 -18.53
CA GLU A 9 -4.28 5.25 -17.20
C GLU A 9 -3.70 4.30 -16.11
N ASP A 10 -2.84 3.36 -16.49
CA ASP A 10 -2.12 2.45 -15.63
C ASP A 10 -1.00 3.15 -14.86
N ARG A 11 -1.07 3.00 -13.54
CA ARG A 11 -0.10 3.54 -12.60
C ARG A 11 0.91 2.49 -12.21
N ARG A 12 2.20 2.86 -12.27
CA ARG A 12 3.29 2.00 -11.80
C ARG A 12 3.51 2.23 -10.31
N TYR A 13 3.56 1.19 -9.50
CA TYR A 13 3.86 1.30 -8.07
C TYR A 13 5.24 0.72 -7.75
N LYS A 14 5.92 1.30 -6.77
CA LYS A 14 7.15 0.73 -6.18
C LYS A 14 6.89 0.41 -4.72
N PHE A 15 7.15 -0.83 -4.33
CA PHE A 15 7.09 -1.30 -2.96
C PHE A 15 8.50 -1.57 -2.46
N LYS A 16 8.78 -1.17 -1.22
CA LYS A 16 10.00 -1.57 -0.52
C LYS A 16 9.66 -2.79 0.32
N CYS A 17 10.24 -3.94 -0.03
CA CYS A 17 10.04 -5.19 0.68
C CYS A 17 11.22 -5.47 1.63
N CYS A 18 10.96 -6.19 2.71
CA CYS A 18 11.98 -6.69 3.62
C CYS A 18 11.49 -7.97 4.32
N THR A 19 12.43 -8.82 4.72
CA THR A 19 12.14 -9.99 5.56
C THR A 19 12.31 -9.59 7.03
N PRO A 20 11.35 -9.91 7.92
CA PRO A 20 11.54 -9.70 9.35
C PRO A 20 12.80 -10.41 9.84
N ARG A 21 13.57 -9.75 10.72
CA ARG A 21 14.72 -10.39 11.38
C ARG A 21 14.23 -11.58 12.22
N SER A 22 15.03 -12.63 12.34
CA SER A 22 14.72 -13.75 13.24
C SER A 22 14.42 -13.22 14.65
N GLY A 23 13.37 -13.75 15.27
CA GLY A 23 12.85 -13.24 16.55
C GLY A 23 11.82 -12.12 16.43
N TYR A 24 11.40 -11.72 15.23
CA TYR A 24 10.31 -10.76 15.03
C TYR A 24 9.12 -11.40 14.32
N TYR A 25 7.91 -10.98 14.72
CA TYR A 25 6.65 -11.46 14.16
C TYR A 25 5.65 -10.32 13.96
N HIS A 26 4.63 -10.58 13.15
CA HIS A 26 3.55 -9.65 12.87
C HIS A 26 2.41 -9.81 13.89
N LYS A 27 1.97 -8.71 14.51
CA LYS A 27 0.76 -8.66 15.35
C LYS A 27 -0.10 -7.45 15.01
N ASN A 28 -1.31 -7.37 15.56
CA ASN A 28 -2.21 -6.21 15.43
C ASN A 28 -2.41 -5.76 13.97
N CYS A 29 -2.57 -6.72 13.06
CA CYS A 29 -2.76 -6.46 11.64
C CYS A 29 -4.14 -5.84 11.39
N LYS A 30 -4.17 -4.77 10.59
CA LYS A 30 -5.41 -4.11 10.20
C LYS A 30 -5.33 -3.53 8.79
N TRP A 31 -6.46 -3.53 8.11
CA TRP A 31 -6.60 -2.78 6.87
C TRP A 31 -6.78 -1.30 7.17
N THR A 32 -6.10 -0.48 6.39
CA THR A 32 -6.33 0.96 6.32
C THR A 32 -7.66 1.28 5.64
N GLY A 33 -8.12 2.52 5.80
CA GLY A 33 -9.07 3.12 4.87
C GLY A 33 -8.46 3.28 3.47
N TRP A 34 -9.21 3.82 2.53
CA TRP A 34 -8.66 4.18 1.22
C TRP A 34 -7.59 5.26 1.40
N VAL A 35 -6.36 4.96 1.02
CA VAL A 35 -5.20 5.85 1.23
C VAL A 35 -5.04 6.88 0.13
N ASN A 36 -5.79 6.74 -0.96
CA ASN A 36 -5.82 7.69 -2.06
C ASN A 36 -7.23 7.88 -2.63
N ASN A 37 -7.35 8.96 -3.40
CA ASN A 37 -8.50 9.24 -4.25
C ASN A 37 -8.13 8.99 -5.72
N TRP A 38 -9.15 8.95 -6.57
CA TRP A 38 -8.97 8.84 -8.00
C TRP A 38 -8.21 10.03 -8.58
N ASP A 39 -7.54 9.84 -9.71
CA ASP A 39 -6.87 10.86 -10.53
C ASP A 39 -5.80 11.67 -9.77
N LYS A 40 -5.31 11.13 -8.65
CA LYS A 40 -4.32 11.79 -7.77
C LYS A 40 -3.15 10.88 -7.45
N THR A 41 -1.95 11.45 -7.48
CA THR A 41 -0.76 10.78 -6.97
C THR A 41 -0.84 10.63 -5.45
N PHE A 42 -0.21 9.59 -4.92
CA PHE A 42 -0.10 9.42 -3.47
C PHE A 42 1.24 8.78 -3.10
N SER A 43 1.64 9.02 -1.86
CA SER A 43 2.68 8.28 -1.15
C SER A 43 2.13 7.86 0.20
N TYR A 44 2.41 6.63 0.60
CA TYR A 44 1.97 6.09 1.87
C TYR A 44 3.16 5.51 2.62
N PHE A 45 3.27 5.88 3.89
CA PHE A 45 4.22 5.32 4.84
C PHE A 45 3.42 4.62 5.94
N ALA A 46 3.80 3.39 6.26
CA ALA A 46 3.25 2.74 7.44
C ALA A 46 3.66 3.54 8.69
N PRO A 47 2.81 3.59 9.74
CA PRO A 47 3.18 4.18 11.02
C PRO A 47 4.45 3.57 11.61
N THR A 48 5.09 4.26 12.54
CA THR A 48 6.22 3.71 13.32
C THR A 48 5.85 2.35 13.91
N ASP A 49 6.78 1.40 13.84
CA ASP A 49 6.63 0.00 14.24
C ASP A 49 5.62 -0.83 13.43
N TYR A 50 5.08 -0.30 12.34
CA TYR A 50 4.23 -1.04 11.41
C TYR A 50 4.91 -1.27 10.05
N VAL A 51 4.57 -2.39 9.43
CA VAL A 51 4.98 -2.74 8.06
C VAL A 51 3.75 -3.01 7.20
N ILE A 52 3.88 -2.75 5.89
CA ILE A 52 2.86 -3.15 4.91
C ILE A 52 3.04 -4.64 4.65
N ARG A 53 2.00 -5.43 4.93
CA ARG A 53 1.97 -6.88 4.65
C ARG A 53 1.16 -7.22 3.40
N GLY A 54 0.15 -6.40 3.09
CA GLY A 54 -0.78 -6.67 2.00
C GLY A 54 -1.26 -5.41 1.29
N VAL A 55 -1.70 -5.59 0.06
CA VAL A 55 -2.25 -4.55 -0.82
C VAL A 55 -3.61 -5.01 -1.33
N SER A 56 -4.61 -4.13 -1.26
CA SER A 56 -5.92 -4.32 -1.88
C SER A 56 -6.26 -3.09 -2.70
N SER A 57 -6.87 -3.29 -3.87
CA SER A 57 -7.24 -2.18 -4.74
C SER A 57 -8.57 -2.40 -5.43
N ILE A 58 -9.29 -1.30 -5.68
CA ILE A 58 -10.45 -1.28 -6.57
C ILE A 58 -10.15 -0.43 -7.79
N HIS A 59 -10.62 -0.86 -8.94
CA HIS A 59 -10.50 -0.15 -10.21
C HIS A 59 -11.83 0.50 -10.61
N ASN A 60 -11.78 1.65 -11.28
CA ASN A 60 -12.95 2.30 -11.84
C ASN A 60 -12.75 2.57 -13.34
N ASN A 61 -13.53 1.90 -14.19
CA ASN A 61 -13.38 2.00 -15.65
C ASN A 61 -13.78 3.37 -16.22
N LYS A 62 -14.59 4.18 -15.52
CA LYS A 62 -14.90 5.55 -16.00
C LYS A 62 -13.73 6.51 -15.81
N LYS A 63 -12.82 6.18 -14.90
CA LYS A 63 -11.66 6.99 -14.52
C LYS A 63 -10.33 6.32 -14.88
N GLU A 64 -10.42 5.11 -15.45
CA GLU A 64 -9.40 4.07 -15.59
C GLU A 64 -8.31 4.06 -14.50
N ASP A 65 -8.71 4.27 -13.25
CA ASP A 65 -7.79 4.45 -12.13
C ASP A 65 -8.02 3.41 -11.02
N ARG A 66 -7.12 3.33 -10.03
CA ARG A 66 -7.15 2.43 -8.88
C ARG A 66 -7.07 3.19 -7.54
N ARG A 67 -7.92 2.81 -6.59
CA ARG A 67 -7.76 3.17 -5.17
C ARG A 67 -7.14 2.03 -4.40
N PHE A 68 -6.37 2.35 -3.37
CA PHE A 68 -5.60 1.38 -2.58
C PHE A 68 -5.98 1.40 -1.11
N LYS A 69 -5.97 0.21 -0.53
CA LYS A 69 -5.84 -0.03 0.91
C LYS A 69 -4.60 -0.88 1.13
N PHE A 70 -3.97 -0.66 2.26
CA PHE A 70 -2.87 -1.48 2.74
C PHE A 70 -3.27 -2.20 4.02
N GLU A 71 -2.88 -3.46 4.13
CA GLU A 71 -2.84 -4.17 5.40
C GLU A 71 -1.53 -3.79 6.08
N VAL A 72 -1.62 -3.19 7.26
CA VAL A 72 -0.47 -2.88 8.09
C VAL A 72 -0.46 -3.73 9.34
N CYS A 73 0.69 -4.27 9.68
CA CYS A 73 0.90 -5.09 10.88
C CYS A 73 1.99 -4.47 11.74
N GLN A 74 1.80 -4.49 13.06
CA GLN A 74 2.85 -4.12 14.00
C GLN A 74 3.93 -5.19 13.99
N VAL A 75 5.19 -4.78 14.00
CA VAL A 75 6.33 -5.68 14.18
C VAL A 75 6.62 -5.78 15.66
N ALA A 76 6.60 -6.99 16.20
CA ALA A 76 6.90 -7.27 17.60
C ALA A 76 8.05 -8.26 17.70
N LYS A 77 8.82 -8.16 18.78
CA LYS A 77 9.84 -9.15 19.13
C LYS A 77 9.16 -10.29 19.90
N LEU A 78 9.54 -11.53 19.58
CA LEU A 78 9.21 -12.72 20.37
C LEU A 78 9.64 -12.56 21.83
#